data_AF-A0A392LZK8-F1
#
_entry.id   AF-A0A392LZK8-F1
#
_cell.length_a   1.000
_cell.length_b   1.000
_cell.length_c   1.000
_cell.angle_alpha   90.00
_cell.angle_beta   90.00
_cell.angle_gamma   90.00
#
_symmetry.space_group_name_H-M   'P 1'
#
loop_
_entity.id
_entity.type
_entity.pdbx_description
1 polymer ?
#
loop_
_entity_poly.entity_id
_entity_poly.type
_entity_poly.pdbx_seq_one_letter_code
_entity_poly.pdbx_strand_id
1 'polypeptide(L)'
;MHRGRMEVLMRRTVGGENSRVFLLGTVHDTAQSRRDVAESVEVLRPQKLFLELDNIRASRLHKFRLSEFFVARRKAEFLGIDVVYGDQLHEDNFAMVEKRLGELLNENPSIPEEVLMDRVTKEIVIG
;
A
#
# COMPACT_ATOMS: atom_id res chain seq x y z
N MET A 1 0.84 19.05 8.05
CA MET A 1 1.82 17.95 8.10
C MET A 1 1.12 16.72 8.66
N HIS A 2 0.94 15.66 7.88
CA HIS A 2 0.47 14.36 8.38
C HIS A 2 1.64 13.38 8.20
N ARG A 3 2.20 12.88 9.30
CA ARG A 3 3.17 11.78 9.30
C ARG A 3 2.41 10.48 9.01
N GLY A 4 3.04 9.51 8.34
CA GLY A 4 2.49 8.15 8.28
C GLY A 4 2.15 7.66 9.69
N ARG A 5 0.95 7.10 9.88
CA ARG A 5 0.52 6.66 11.21
C ARG A 5 0.94 5.20 11.37
N MET A 6 1.93 4.96 12.23
CA MET A 6 2.34 3.62 12.61
C MET A 6 1.60 3.22 13.88
N GLU A 7 0.79 2.18 13.80
CA GLU A 7 0.02 1.65 14.92
C GLU A 7 0.49 0.21 15.23
N VAL A 8 0.62 -0.11 16.53
CA VAL A 8 0.91 -1.47 16.97
C VAL A 8 -0.41 -2.17 17.22
N LEU A 9 -0.83 -3.04 16.31
CA LEU A 9 -2.18 -3.63 16.36
C LEU A 9 -2.25 -4.84 17.31
N MET A 10 -1.18 -5.65 17.42
CA MET A 10 -1.28 -6.91 18.16
C MET A 10 0.05 -7.42 18.73
N ARG A 11 0.02 -7.80 20.01
CA ARG A 11 0.99 -8.70 20.64
C ARG A 11 0.26 -9.99 20.96
N ARG A 12 0.49 -11.05 20.18
CA ARG A 12 -0.08 -12.37 20.47
C ARG A 12 1.05 -13.40 20.52
N THR A 13 0.97 -14.29 21.49
CA THR A 13 1.84 -15.46 21.54
C THR A 13 1.18 -16.53 20.69
N VAL A 14 1.78 -16.87 19.55
CA VAL A 14 1.36 -18.02 18.74
C VAL A 14 2.52 -19.02 18.76
N GLY A 15 2.25 -20.25 19.20
CA GLY A 15 3.28 -21.30 19.27
C GLY A 15 4.39 -21.08 20.31
N GLY A 16 4.21 -20.19 21.29
CA GLY A 16 5.23 -19.87 22.30
C GLY A 16 6.14 -18.70 21.96
N GLU A 17 6.04 -18.14 20.75
CA GLU A 17 6.81 -16.98 20.32
C GLU A 17 6.00 -15.69 20.42
N ASN A 18 6.62 -14.63 20.97
CA ASN A 18 6.01 -13.30 21.03
C ASN A 18 6.01 -12.68 19.62
N SER A 19 4.91 -12.82 18.90
CA SER A 19 4.72 -12.14 17.62
C SER A 19 4.26 -10.70 17.85
N ARG A 20 4.91 -9.75 17.18
CA ARG A 20 4.51 -8.33 17.15
C ARG A 20 4.15 -7.96 15.72
N VAL A 21 2.95 -7.42 15.55
CA VAL A 21 2.47 -6.94 14.25
C VAL A 21 2.38 -5.43 14.29
N PHE A 22 3.02 -4.79 13.31
CA PHE A 22 3.00 -3.34 13.11
C PHE A 22 2.18 -3.06 11.85
N LEU A 23 1.22 -2.13 11.96
CA LEU A 23 0.50 -1.61 10.82
C LEU A 23 1.03 -0.22 10.49
N LEU A 24 1.32 0.01 9.22
CA LEU A 24 1.79 1.29 8.72
C LEU A 24 0.83 1.79 7.65
N GLY A 25 0.02 2.78 8.00
CA GLY A 25 -0.82 3.49 7.05
C GLY A 25 -0.01 4.58 6.34
N THR A 26 -0.03 4.58 5.01
CA THR A 26 0.70 5.53 4.17
C THR A 26 -0.24 6.45 3.40
N VAL A 27 0.19 7.68 3.14
CA VAL A 27 -0.49 8.56 2.17
C VAL A 27 0.23 8.42 0.84
N HIS A 28 -0.46 7.82 -0.13
CA HIS A 28 0.12 7.40 -1.41
C HIS A 28 0.82 8.53 -2.17
N ASP A 29 1.94 8.17 -2.79
CA ASP A 29 2.72 8.97 -3.74
C ASP A 29 3.37 10.27 -3.19
N THR A 30 3.55 10.37 -1.87
CA THR A 30 4.31 11.48 -1.29
C THR A 30 5.77 11.12 -1.05
N ALA A 31 6.67 12.09 -1.23
CA ALA A 31 8.08 11.92 -0.88
C ALA A 31 8.27 11.62 0.63
N GLN A 32 7.34 12.08 1.47
CA GLN A 32 7.34 11.77 2.89
C GLN A 32 6.94 10.32 3.17
N SER A 33 5.86 9.82 2.55
CA SER A 33 5.42 8.42 2.69
C SER A 33 6.55 7.44 2.36
N ARG A 34 7.25 7.68 1.24
CA ARG A 34 8.42 6.87 0.85
C ARG A 34 9.52 6.84 1.92
N ARG A 35 9.80 7.99 2.56
CA ARG A 35 10.79 8.07 3.64
C ARG A 35 10.32 7.33 4.89
N ASP A 36 9.08 7.58 5.30
CA ASP A 36 8.48 6.99 6.50
C ASP A 36 8.48 5.46 6.42
N VAL A 37 8.15 4.90 5.25
CA VAL A 37 8.16 3.45 5.02
C VAL A 37 9.58 2.88 5.00
N ALA A 38 10.53 3.55 4.32
CA ALA A 38 11.92 3.11 4.32
C ALA A 38 12.51 3.07 5.74
N GLU A 39 12.27 4.12 6.52
CA GLU A 39 12.70 4.23 7.91
C GLU A 39 12.03 3.18 8.80
N SER A 40 10.72 2.97 8.65
CA SER A 40 9.97 1.99 9.44
C SER A 40 10.50 0.56 9.22
N VAL A 41 10.76 0.16 7.97
CA VAL A 41 11.33 -1.15 7.66
C VAL A 41 12.75 -1.29 8.24
N GLU A 42 13.55 -0.22 8.18
CA GLU A 42 14.92 -0.21 8.67
C GLU A 42 15.03 -0.26 10.20
N VAL A 43 14.14 0.44 10.90
CA VAL A 43 14.12 0.49 12.38
C VAL A 43 13.48 -0.77 12.96
N LEU A 44 12.35 -1.21 12.41
CA LEU A 44 11.63 -2.37 12.94
C LEU A 44 12.30 -3.69 12.60
N ARG A 45 12.96 -3.78 11.43
CA ARG A 45 13.56 -5.00 10.87
C ARG A 45 12.67 -6.24 11.07
N PRO A 46 11.43 -6.22 10.55
CA PRO A 46 10.54 -7.35 10.72
C PRO A 46 11.11 -8.59 10.03
N GLN A 47 10.79 -9.78 10.54
CA GLN A 47 11.14 -11.04 9.86
C GLN A 47 10.43 -11.18 8.51
N LYS A 48 9.19 -10.66 8.43
CA LYS A 48 8.37 -10.63 7.22
C LYS A 48 7.73 -9.26 7.04
N LEU A 49 7.78 -8.74 5.81
CA LEU A 49 7.07 -7.53 5.41
C LEU A 49 5.85 -7.92 4.58
N PHE A 50 4.65 -7.60 5.07
CA PHE A 50 3.43 -7.74 4.30
C PHE A 50 3.13 -6.45 3.56
N LEU A 51 2.89 -6.56 2.25
CA LEU A 51 2.47 -5.45 1.40
C LEU A 51 1.05 -5.74 0.91
N GLU A 52 0.17 -4.77 1.10
CA GLU A 52 -1.23 -4.77 0.64
C GLU A 52 -1.26 -4.57 -0.88
N LEU A 53 -0.81 -5.60 -1.59
CA LEU A 53 -0.79 -5.67 -3.04
C LEU A 53 -1.23 -7.06 -3.47
N ASP A 54 -2.13 -7.13 -4.45
CA ASP A 54 -2.42 -8.37 -5.14
C ASP A 54 -1.22 -8.82 -6.01
N ASN A 55 -1.21 -10.10 -6.41
CA ASN A 55 -0.12 -10.68 -7.19
C ASN A 55 0.12 -9.97 -8.54
N ILE A 56 -0.92 -9.45 -9.17
CA ILE A 56 -0.82 -8.74 -10.45
C ILE A 56 -0.14 -7.40 -10.23
N ARG A 57 -0.57 -6.62 -9.24
CA ARG A 57 0.07 -5.34 -8.87
C ARG A 57 1.52 -5.55 -8.41
N ALA A 58 1.78 -6.56 -7.59
CA ALA A 58 3.13 -6.92 -7.16
C ALA A 58 4.06 -7.21 -8.34
N SER A 59 3.60 -7.94 -9.35
CA SER A 59 4.39 -8.23 -10.57
C SER A 59 4.75 -6.97 -11.36
N ARG A 60 3.91 -5.94 -11.31
CA ARG A 60 4.07 -4.67 -12.02
C ARG A 60 4.74 -3.58 -11.20
N LEU A 61 5.03 -3.83 -9.92
CA LEU A 61 5.52 -2.83 -8.99
C LEU A 61 6.81 -2.11 -9.46
N HIS A 62 7.65 -2.79 -10.24
CA HIS A 62 8.86 -2.21 -10.85
C HIS A 62 8.59 -1.01 -11.78
N LYS A 63 7.37 -0.89 -12.30
CA LYS A 63 6.92 0.26 -13.12
C LYS A 63 6.57 1.47 -12.27
N PHE A 64 6.33 1.30 -10.97
CA PHE A 64 5.90 2.33 -10.03
C PHE A 64 7.00 2.67 -9.02
N ARG A 65 8.16 3.11 -9.50
CA ARG A 65 9.36 3.36 -8.68
C ARG A 65 9.17 4.44 -7.60
N LEU A 66 8.14 5.27 -7.74
CA LEU A 66 7.78 6.32 -6.78
C LEU A 66 6.69 5.89 -5.79
N SER A 67 6.18 4.66 -5.87
CA SER A 67 5.28 4.13 -4.84
C SER A 67 6.03 3.84 -3.54
N GLU A 68 5.35 3.99 -2.40
CA GLU A 68 5.89 3.55 -1.11
C GLU A 68 6.13 2.04 -1.08
N PHE A 69 5.28 1.24 -1.72
CA PHE A 69 5.47 -0.21 -1.81
C PHE A 69 6.76 -0.60 -2.51
N PHE A 70 7.13 0.10 -3.59
CA PHE A 70 8.40 -0.15 -4.27
C PHE A 70 9.57 0.14 -3.32
N VAL A 71 9.51 1.26 -2.60
CA VAL A 71 10.55 1.63 -1.63
C VAL A 71 10.63 0.62 -0.49
N ALA A 72 9.48 0.21 0.06
CA ALA A 72 9.38 -0.81 1.11
C ALA A 72 10.01 -2.13 0.66
N ARG A 73 9.63 -2.61 -0.54
CA ARG A 73 10.15 -3.85 -1.12
C ARG A 73 11.67 -3.78 -1.29
N ARG A 74 12.18 -2.70 -1.88
CA ARG A 74 13.62 -2.53 -2.10
C ARG A 74 14.41 -2.47 -0.80
N LYS A 75 13.88 -1.81 0.22
CA LYS A 75 14.51 -1.76 1.56
C LYS A 75 14.49 -3.14 2.22
N ALA A 76 13.38 -3.87 2.15
CA ALA A 76 13.28 -5.23 2.66
C ALA A 76 14.24 -6.20 1.97
N GLU A 77 14.28 -6.18 0.62
CA GLU A 77 15.23 -6.96 -0.18
C GLU A 77 16.69 -6.69 0.23
N PHE A 78 17.04 -5.41 0.41
CA PHE A 78 18.39 -5.01 0.84
C PHE A 78 18.75 -5.55 2.24
N LEU A 79 17.76 -5.65 3.13
CA LEU A 79 17.94 -6.15 4.50
C LEU A 79 17.77 -7.66 4.63
N GLY A 80 17.48 -8.38 3.54
CA GLY A 80 17.20 -9.83 3.56
C GLY A 80 15.89 -10.19 4.26
N ILE A 81 14.91 -9.30 4.24
CA ILE A 81 13.58 -9.50 4.84
C ILE A 81 12.66 -10.15 3.80
N ASP A 82 11.96 -11.21 4.20
CA ASP A 82 10.97 -11.87 3.35
C ASP A 82 9.77 -10.94 3.08
N VAL A 83 9.43 -10.76 1.81
CA VAL A 83 8.26 -9.95 1.40
C VAL A 83 7.11 -10.87 1.04
N VAL A 84 5.95 -10.61 1.62
CA VAL A 84 4.69 -11.30 1.35
C VAL A 84 3.69 -10.31 0.77
N TYR A 85 3.00 -10.72 -0.28
CA TYR A 85 1.95 -9.94 -0.93
C TYR A 85 0.59 -10.51 -0.54
N GLY A 86 -0.36 -9.64 -0.25
CA GLY A 86 -1.73 -10.05 0.02
C GLY A 86 -2.66 -8.85 0.01
N ASP A 87 -3.66 -8.91 -0.86
CA ASP A 87 -4.79 -7.99 -0.89
C ASP A 87 -5.99 -8.72 -1.51
N GLN A 88 -7.14 -8.05 -1.62
CA GLN A 88 -8.32 -8.52 -2.35
C GLN A 88 -7.98 -8.84 -3.81
N LEU A 89 -8.80 -9.71 -4.43
CA LEU A 89 -8.57 -10.12 -5.81
C LEU A 89 -8.65 -8.92 -6.74
N HIS A 90 -7.89 -8.96 -7.83
CA HIS A 90 -7.84 -7.87 -8.81
C HIS A 90 -9.23 -7.49 -9.36
N GLU A 91 -10.14 -8.46 -9.45
CA GLU A 91 -11.52 -8.27 -9.89
C GLU A 91 -12.35 -7.46 -8.88
N ASP A 92 -12.12 -7.64 -7.58
CA ASP A 92 -12.77 -6.86 -6.52
C ASP A 92 -12.31 -5.40 -6.58
N ASN A 93 -11.02 -5.17 -6.87
CA ASN A 93 -10.47 -3.82 -7.05
C ASN A 93 -11.11 -3.10 -8.24
N PHE A 94 -11.42 -3.79 -9.35
CA PHE A 94 -12.13 -3.20 -10.48
C PHE A 94 -13.57 -2.81 -10.13
N ALA A 95 -14.30 -3.66 -9.41
CA ALA A 95 -15.63 -3.32 -8.93
C ALA A 95 -15.61 -2.09 -8.00
N MET A 96 -14.57 -1.94 -7.18
CA MET A 96 -14.35 -0.74 -6.37
C MET A 96 -14.06 0.50 -7.21
N VAL A 97 -13.25 0.38 -8.27
CA VAL A 97 -13.00 1.47 -9.23
C VAL A 97 -14.29 1.93 -9.89
N GLU A 98 -15.10 1.01 -10.43
CA GLU A 98 -16.37 1.35 -11.08
C GLU A 98 -17.33 2.05 -10.12
N LYS A 99 -17.48 1.50 -8.90
CA LYS A 99 -18.33 2.09 -7.88
C LYS A 99 -17.86 3.50 -7.52
N ARG A 100 -16.55 3.68 -7.28
CA ARG A 100 -15.98 4.97 -6.87
C ARG A 100 -16.04 6.02 -7.98
N LEU A 101 -15.83 5.60 -9.23
CA LEU A 101 -16.00 6.46 -10.39
C LEU A 101 -17.44 6.96 -10.50
N GLY A 102 -18.43 6.06 -10.32
CA GLY A 102 -19.85 6.42 -10.32
C GLY A 102 -20.21 7.44 -9.22
N GLU A 103 -19.68 7.28 -8.01
CA GLU A 103 -19.85 8.26 -6.92
C GLU A 103 -19.28 9.64 -7.31
N LEU A 104 -18.05 9.68 -7.83
CA LEU A 104 -17.39 10.95 -8.19
C LEU A 104 -18.04 11.66 -9.36
N LEU A 105 -18.55 10.92 -10.36
CA LEU A 105 -19.31 11.49 -11.48
C LEU A 105 -20.62 12.12 -11.01
N ASN A 106 -21.30 11.50 -10.04
CA ASN A 106 -22.52 12.06 -9.43
C ASN A 106 -22.21 13.32 -8.62
N GLU A 107 -21.10 13.35 -7.88
CA GLU A 107 -20.68 14.50 -7.08
C GLU A 107 -20.12 15.66 -7.94
N ASN A 108 -19.47 15.34 -9.07
CA ASN A 108 -18.72 16.28 -9.90
C ASN A 108 -19.05 16.12 -11.39
N PRO A 109 -20.31 16.34 -11.80
CA PRO A 109 -20.76 16.04 -13.18
C PRO A 109 -20.09 16.89 -14.26
N SER A 110 -19.39 17.97 -13.89
CA SER A 110 -18.66 18.85 -14.79
C SER A 110 -17.21 18.43 -15.04
N ILE A 111 -16.67 17.47 -14.27
CA ILE A 111 -15.31 16.97 -14.47
C ILE A 111 -15.34 15.83 -15.50
N PRO A 112 -14.48 15.84 -16.53
CA PRO A 112 -14.40 14.75 -17.50
C PRO A 112 -14.13 13.39 -16.83
N GLU A 113 -14.85 12.36 -17.27
CA GLU A 113 -14.73 10.99 -16.74
C GLU A 113 -13.29 10.47 -16.80
N GLU A 114 -12.54 10.76 -17.86
CA GLU A 114 -11.14 10.36 -18.01
C GLU A 114 -10.24 10.89 -16.88
N VAL A 115 -10.49 12.10 -16.39
CA VAL A 115 -9.74 12.73 -15.31
C VAL A 115 -10.08 12.06 -13.97
N LEU A 116 -11.36 11.75 -13.76
CA LEU A 116 -11.81 11.02 -12.57
C LEU A 116 -11.31 9.57 -12.59
N MET A 117 -11.30 8.92 -13.76
CA MET A 117 -10.81 7.56 -13.93
C MET A 117 -9.31 7.45 -13.64
N ASP A 118 -8.49 8.39 -14.13
CA ASP A 118 -7.06 8.45 -13.80
C ASP A 118 -6.85 8.61 -12.28
N ARG A 119 -7.66 9.46 -11.63
CA ARG A 119 -7.60 9.67 -10.17
C ARG A 119 -8.01 8.42 -9.38
N VAL A 120 -9.13 7.79 -9.72
CA VAL A 120 -9.64 6.59 -9.03
C VAL A 120 -8.70 5.40 -9.25
N THR A 121 -8.15 5.26 -10.45
CA THR A 121 -7.15 4.22 -10.74
C THR A 121 -5.90 4.42 -9.89
N LYS A 122 -5.43 5.67 -9.71
CA LYS A 122 -4.32 5.97 -8.81
C LYS A 122 -4.64 5.67 -7.35
N GLU A 123 -5.87 5.95 -6.92
CA GLU A 123 -6.33 5.73 -5.55
C GLU A 123 -6.47 4.24 -5.19
N ILE A 124 -7.05 3.44 -6.08
CA ILE A 124 -7.45 2.05 -5.78
C ILE A 124 -6.48 1.00 -6.36
N VAL A 125 -5.90 1.27 -7.53
CA VAL A 125 -5.06 0.29 -8.25
C VAL A 125 -3.57 0.56 -8.06
N ILE A 126 -3.18 1.81 -7.83
CA ILE A 126 -1.77 2.18 -7.58
C ILE A 126 -1.52 2.40 -6.09
N GLY A 127 -2.56 2.74 -5.34
CA GLY A 127 -2.59 2.62 -3.89
C GLY A 127 -2.29 1.20 -3.42
#